data_AF-A0A930K308-F1
#
_entry.id   AF-A0A930K308-F1
#
_cell.length_a   1.000
_cell.length_b   1.000
_cell.length_c   1.000
_cell.angle_alpha   90.00
_cell.angle_beta   90.00
_cell.angle_gamma   90.00
#
_symmetry.space_group_name_H-M   'P 1'
#
loop_
_entity.id
_entity.type
_entity.pdbx_description
1 polymer ?
#
loop_
_entity_poly.entity_id
_entity_poly.type
_entity_poly.pdbx_seq_one_letter_code
_entity_poly.pdbx_strand_id
1 'polypeptide(L)'
;MFSNDKNVETIAQLVEVLKHYIGLQSEYMKLDVIEKVVRLLTVITIMVVFCTILLISLIYLSFAAAFALQSLVGSLIWAFLIVGGGYLLLLIFFILLRHRLIERPLVRFLGSLLMSK
;
A
#
# COMPACT_ATOMS: atom_id res chain seq x y z
N MET A 1 64.70 5.09 6.12
CA MET A 1 63.69 4.98 7.18
C MET A 1 62.74 6.19 7.15
N PHE A 2 62.18 6.57 5.99
CA PHE A 2 61.48 7.87 5.85
C PHE A 2 60.17 7.84 5.01
N SER A 3 59.66 6.66 4.65
CA SER A 3 58.40 6.55 3.90
C SER A 3 57.19 6.21 4.78
N ASN A 4 57.39 5.78 6.02
CA ASN A 4 56.30 5.33 6.88
C ASN A 4 55.50 6.50 7.46
N ASP A 5 56.16 7.57 7.91
CA ASP A 5 55.50 8.69 8.60
C ASP A 5 54.58 9.50 7.68
N LYS A 6 54.98 9.74 6.42
CA LYS A 6 54.12 10.45 5.45
C LYS A 6 52.86 9.67 5.09
N ASN A 7 52.93 8.34 5.11
CA ASN A 7 51.80 7.48 4.79
C ASN A 7 50.78 7.45 5.94
N VAL A 8 51.27 7.45 7.19
CA VAL A 8 50.42 7.52 8.39
C VAL A 8 49.67 8.85 8.46
N GLU A 9 50.32 9.95 8.11
CA GLU A 9 49.70 11.28 8.11
C GLU A 9 48.66 11.45 6.99
N THR A 10 48.94 10.88 5.82
CA THR A 10 47.97 10.81 4.70
C THR A 10 46.76 9.94 5.06
N ILE A 11 46.99 8.81 5.76
CA ILE A 11 45.90 7.94 6.26
C ILE A 11 45.08 8.67 7.33
N ALA A 12 45.70 9.45 8.21
CA ALA A 12 45.00 10.23 9.21
C ALA A 12 44.09 11.30 8.58
N GLN A 13 44.58 12.02 7.57
CA GLN A 13 43.77 12.99 6.82
C GLN A 13 42.61 12.33 6.05
N LEU A 14 42.84 11.16 5.44
CA LEU A 14 41.79 10.40 4.77
C LEU A 14 40.69 9.94 5.73
N VAL A 15 41.06 9.50 6.94
CA VAL A 15 40.10 9.11 7.99
C VAL A 15 39.28 10.30 8.48
N GLU A 16 39.88 11.49 8.57
CA GLU A 16 39.18 12.71 8.97
C GLU A 16 38.16 13.18 7.90
N VAL A 17 38.56 13.17 6.63
CA VAL A 17 37.66 13.47 5.51
C VAL A 17 36.53 12.44 5.41
N LEU A 18 36.81 11.15 5.59
CA LEU A 18 35.80 10.09 5.67
C LEU A 18 34.84 10.30 6.85
N LYS A 19 35.34 10.68 8.03
CA LYS A 19 34.50 11.00 9.19
C LYS A 19 33.55 12.15 8.91
N HIS A 20 34.04 13.21 8.26
CA HIS A 20 33.22 14.35 7.89
C HIS A 20 32.18 13.99 6.82
N TYR A 21 32.56 13.18 5.83
CA TYR A 21 31.67 12.68 4.78
C TYR A 21 30.55 11.79 5.34
N ILE A 22 30.89 10.86 6.25
CA ILE A 22 29.92 10.01 6.95
C ILE A 22 28.99 10.85 7.84
N GLY A 23 29.51 11.91 8.46
CA GLY A 23 28.72 12.87 9.24
C GLY A 23 27.63 13.53 8.41
N LEU A 24 27.99 14.09 7.24
CA LEU A 24 27.04 14.68 6.29
C LEU A 24 26.06 13.63 5.72
N GLN A 25 26.56 12.47 5.34
CA GLN A 25 25.75 11.40 4.75
C GLN A 25 24.69 10.85 5.72
N SER A 26 24.98 10.88 7.04
CA SER A 26 24.01 10.57 8.09
C SER A 26 22.85 11.56 8.13
N GLU A 27 23.10 12.85 7.94
CA GLU A 27 22.06 13.88 7.96
C GLU A 27 21.17 13.81 6.70
N TYR A 28 21.78 13.59 5.53
CA TYR A 28 21.03 13.31 4.30
C TYR A 28 20.19 12.03 4.39
N MET A 29 20.73 10.95 4.99
CA MET A 29 19.95 9.72 5.21
C MET A 29 18.76 9.95 6.15
N LYS A 30 18.91 10.75 7.20
CA LYS A 30 17.79 11.07 8.10
C LYS A 30 16.68 11.79 7.36
N LEU A 31 17.03 12.77 6.51
CA LEU A 31 16.06 13.50 5.69
C LEU A 31 15.37 12.60 4.66
N ASP A 32 16.10 11.72 3.96
CA ASP A 32 15.52 10.77 2.99
C ASP A 32 14.60 9.74 3.68
N VAL A 33 14.96 9.27 4.87
CA VAL A 33 14.07 8.41 5.68
C VAL A 33 12.81 9.14 6.09
N ILE A 34 12.93 10.40 6.55
CA ILE A 34 11.76 11.22 6.90
C ILE A 34 10.87 11.44 5.68
N GLU A 35 11.43 11.76 4.51
CA GLU A 35 10.66 11.95 3.28
C GLU A 35 9.90 10.67 2.89
N LYS A 36 10.55 9.51 2.96
CA LYS A 36 9.91 8.21 2.68
C LYS A 36 8.80 7.90 3.68
N VAL A 37 9.01 8.16 4.96
CA VAL A 37 7.99 7.97 6.01
C VAL A 37 6.80 8.88 5.77
N VAL A 38 7.04 10.17 5.49
CA VAL A 38 5.97 11.13 5.20
C VAL A 38 5.21 10.69 3.95
N ARG A 39 5.89 10.28 2.87
CA ARG A 39 5.25 9.78 1.65
C ARG A 39 4.40 8.53 1.91
N LEU A 40 4.90 7.58 2.68
CA LEU A 40 4.14 6.39 3.09
C LEU A 40 2.91 6.77 3.90
N LEU A 41 3.05 7.67 4.88
CA LEU A 41 1.94 8.17 5.67
C LEU A 41 0.90 8.86 4.79
N THR A 42 1.32 9.70 3.83
CA THR A 42 0.41 10.35 2.88
C THR A 42 -0.37 9.32 2.06
N VAL A 43 0.30 8.30 1.51
CA VAL A 43 -0.39 7.24 0.75
C VAL A 43 -1.37 6.48 1.62
N ILE A 44 -1.00 6.14 2.85
CA ILE A 44 -1.89 5.47 3.81
C ILE A 44 -3.09 6.35 4.12
N THR A 45 -2.89 7.64 4.41
CA THR A 45 -3.97 8.59 4.69
C THR A 45 -4.92 8.71 3.50
N ILE A 46 -4.41 8.88 2.28
CA ILE A 46 -5.24 8.94 1.07
C ILE A 46 -6.01 7.63 0.89
N MET A 47 -5.37 6.49 1.08
CA MET A 47 -6.01 5.18 0.97
C MET A 47 -7.14 5.03 1.98
N VAL A 48 -6.93 5.45 3.24
CA VAL A 48 -7.95 5.42 4.29
C VAL A 48 -9.12 6.32 3.91
N VAL A 49 -8.87 7.58 3.52
CA VAL A 49 -9.93 8.51 3.12
C VAL A 49 -10.72 7.98 1.92
N PHE A 50 -10.02 7.45 0.92
CA PHE A 50 -10.68 6.85 -0.24
C PHE A 50 -11.55 5.66 0.17
N CYS A 51 -11.02 4.77 1.02
CA CYS A 51 -11.73 3.59 1.48
C CYS A 51 -12.95 3.95 2.34
N THR A 52 -12.88 4.99 3.18
CA THR A 52 -14.03 5.44 3.98
C THR A 52 -15.12 6.05 3.10
N ILE A 53 -14.76 6.90 2.14
CA ILE A 53 -15.72 7.48 1.19
C ILE A 53 -16.40 6.37 0.37
N LEU A 54 -15.61 5.42 -0.13
CA LEU A 54 -16.13 4.30 -0.92
C LEU A 54 -17.07 3.42 -0.08
N LEU A 55 -16.72 3.14 1.18
CA LEU A 55 -17.56 2.35 2.08
C LEU A 55 -18.90 3.06 2.38
N ILE A 56 -18.87 4.36 2.68
CA ILE A 56 -20.09 5.15 2.88
C ILE A 56 -20.94 5.17 1.61
N SER A 57 -20.33 5.42 0.46
CA SER A 57 -21.03 5.40 -0.84
C SER A 57 -21.69 4.06 -1.12
N LEU A 58 -21.00 2.95 -0.85
CA LEU A 58 -21.53 1.61 -1.07
C LEU A 58 -22.72 1.30 -0.15
N ILE A 59 -22.69 1.78 1.10
CA ILE A 59 -23.81 1.66 2.04
C ILE A 59 -25.04 2.40 1.49
N TYR A 60 -24.89 3.67 1.08
CA TYR A 60 -26.00 4.43 0.51
C TYR A 60 -26.54 3.81 -0.78
N LEU A 61 -25.66 3.28 -1.63
CA LEU A 61 -26.05 2.58 -2.84
C LEU A 61 -26.83 1.29 -2.55
N SER A 62 -26.43 0.55 -1.50
CA SER A 62 -27.17 -0.61 -1.01
C SER A 62 -28.57 -0.23 -0.52
N PHE A 63 -28.69 0.87 0.23
CA PHE A 63 -29.99 1.41 0.65
C PHE A 63 -30.85 1.81 -0.55
N ALA A 64 -30.29 2.53 -1.51
CA ALA A 64 -31.01 2.92 -2.73
C ALA A 64 -31.53 1.70 -3.50
N ALA A 65 -30.72 0.65 -3.65
CA ALA A 65 -31.14 -0.60 -4.26
C ALA A 65 -32.29 -1.25 -3.47
N ALA A 66 -32.19 -1.34 -2.14
CA ALA A 66 -33.24 -1.91 -1.30
C ALA A 66 -34.55 -1.13 -1.41
N PHE A 67 -34.52 0.21 -1.42
CA PHE A 67 -35.71 1.04 -1.59
C PHE A 67 -36.33 0.91 -3.00
N ALA A 68 -35.50 0.81 -4.04
CA ALA A 68 -36.00 0.56 -5.40
C ALA A 68 -36.72 -0.80 -5.47
N LEU A 69 -36.13 -1.84 -4.88
CA LEU A 69 -36.72 -3.19 -4.80
C LEU A 69 -37.95 -3.25 -3.89
N GLN A 70 -38.05 -2.41 -2.86
CA GLN A 70 -39.22 -2.35 -1.98
C GLN A 70 -40.50 -2.08 -2.76
N SER A 71 -40.46 -1.22 -3.78
CA SER A 71 -41.63 -0.90 -4.61
C SER A 71 -42.20 -2.14 -5.33
N LEU A 72 -41.35 -3.13 -5.62
CA LEU A 72 -41.71 -4.37 -6.30
C LEU A 72 -42.15 -5.47 -5.32
N VAL A 73 -41.49 -5.55 -4.17
CA VAL A 73 -41.68 -6.62 -3.17
C VAL A 73 -42.76 -6.26 -2.15
N GLY A 74 -43.11 -4.97 -2.03
CA GLY A 74 -44.13 -4.46 -1.11
C GLY A 74 -43.72 -4.44 0.37
N SER A 75 -42.60 -5.08 0.73
CA SER A 75 -42.07 -5.14 2.09
C SER A 75 -40.59 -4.82 2.14
N LEU A 76 -40.21 -3.92 3.05
CA LEU A 76 -38.84 -3.45 3.26
C LEU A 76 -37.91 -4.59 3.66
N ILE A 77 -38.38 -5.50 4.53
CA ILE A 77 -37.57 -6.59 5.10
C ILE A 77 -37.11 -7.54 3.99
N TRP A 78 -38.03 -7.94 3.12
CA TRP A 78 -37.74 -8.83 2.00
C TRP A 78 -36.83 -8.17 0.97
N ALA A 79 -36.96 -6.87 0.74
CA ALA A 79 -36.06 -6.13 -0.15
C ALA A 79 -34.61 -6.13 0.37
N PHE A 80 -34.38 -5.86 1.66
CA PHE A 80 -33.03 -5.97 2.25
C PHE A 80 -32.48 -7.40 2.20
N LEU A 81 -33.33 -8.41 2.43
CA LEU A 81 -32.91 -9.81 2.40
C LEU A 81 -32.48 -10.24 0.99
N ILE A 82 -33.18 -9.78 -0.05
CA ILE A 82 -32.81 -10.03 -1.45
C ILE A 82 -31.50 -9.32 -1.81
N VAL A 83 -31.33 -8.04 -1.44
CA VAL A 83 -30.09 -7.30 -1.70
C VAL A 83 -28.90 -7.91 -0.97
N GLY A 84 -29.07 -8.25 0.31
CA GLY A 84 -28.05 -8.93 1.12
C GLY A 84 -27.71 -10.33 0.58
N GLY A 85 -28.72 -11.09 0.15
CA GLY A 85 -28.53 -12.36 -0.55
C GLY A 85 -27.77 -12.20 -1.87
N GLY A 86 -28.06 -11.15 -2.64
CA GLY A 86 -27.32 -10.77 -3.83
C GLY A 86 -25.85 -10.49 -3.56
N TYR A 87 -25.53 -9.74 -2.49
CA TYR A 87 -24.15 -9.51 -2.07
C TYR A 87 -23.44 -10.79 -1.63
N LEU A 88 -24.12 -11.70 -0.92
CA LEU A 88 -23.57 -13.01 -0.55
C LEU A 88 -23.26 -13.86 -1.78
N LEU A 89 -24.15 -13.90 -2.77
CA LEU A 89 -23.91 -14.61 -4.03
C LEU A 89 -22.74 -14.00 -4.81
N LEU A 90 -22.66 -12.67 -4.87
CA LEU A 90 -21.52 -11.95 -5.47
C LEU A 90 -20.21 -12.29 -4.76
N LEU A 91 -20.22 -12.38 -3.43
CA LEU A 91 -19.07 -12.76 -2.62
C LEU A 91 -18.65 -14.21 -2.91
N ILE A 92 -19.60 -15.14 -2.95
CA ILE A 92 -19.33 -16.55 -3.32
C ILE A 92 -18.75 -16.64 -4.73
N PHE A 93 -19.32 -15.89 -5.69
CA PHE A 93 -18.81 -15.82 -7.07
C PHE A 93 -17.37 -15.26 -7.11
N PHE A 94 -17.08 -14.20 -6.36
CA PHE A 94 -15.74 -13.65 -6.23
C PHE A 94 -14.74 -14.65 -5.61
N ILE A 95 -15.15 -15.41 -4.59
CA ILE A 95 -14.31 -16.44 -3.97
C ILE A 95 -14.01 -17.57 -4.95
N LEU A 96 -15.02 -18.04 -5.69
CA LEU A 96 -14.85 -19.07 -6.72
C LEU A 96 -13.91 -18.59 -7.83
N LEU A 97 -14.04 -17.32 -8.24
CA LEU A 97 -13.22 -16.71 -9.28
C LEU A 97 -11.85 -16.23 -8.76
N ARG A 98 -11.59 -16.27 -7.43
CA ARG A 98 -10.34 -15.76 -6.81
C ARG A 98 -9.10 -16.40 -7.42
N HIS A 99 -9.19 -17.68 -7.76
CA HIS A 99 -8.08 -18.47 -8.31
C HIS A 99 -7.70 -18.00 -9.72
N ARG A 100 -8.65 -17.42 -10.49
CA ARG A 100 -8.44 -16.86 -11.83
C ARG A 100 -8.14 -15.36 -11.80
N LEU A 101 -8.79 -14.59 -10.93
CA LEU A 101 -8.69 -13.12 -10.89
C LEU A 101 -7.57 -12.57 -10.00
N ILE A 102 -7.25 -13.21 -8.88
CA ILE A 102 -6.27 -12.68 -7.92
C ILE A 102 -4.97 -13.46 -8.04
N GLU A 103 -5.01 -14.79 -7.97
CA GLU A 103 -3.78 -15.58 -7.91
C GLU A 103 -2.94 -15.51 -9.19
N ARG A 104 -3.55 -15.54 -10.38
CA ARG A 104 -2.80 -15.49 -11.64
C ARG A 104 -2.05 -14.16 -11.88
N PRO A 105 -2.66 -12.97 -11.70
CA PRO A 105 -1.94 -11.71 -11.85
C PRO A 105 -0.96 -11.47 -10.70
N LEU A 106 -1.28 -11.88 -9.48
CA LEU A 106 -0.39 -11.66 -8.31
C LEU A 106 0.87 -12.54 -8.40
N VAL A 107 0.75 -13.80 -8.84
CA VAL A 107 1.90 -14.68 -9.10
C VAL A 107 2.72 -14.18 -10.29
N ARG A 108 2.09 -13.66 -11.35
CA ARG A 108 2.84 -13.03 -12.46
C ARG A 108 3.58 -11.76 -12.03
N PHE A 109 2.95 -10.92 -11.21
CA PHE A 109 3.55 -9.70 -10.70
C PHE A 109 4.74 -10.01 -9.77
N LEU A 110 4.53 -10.88 -8.77
CA LEU A 110 5.60 -11.36 -7.89
C LEU A 110 6.71 -12.06 -8.67
N GLY A 111 6.35 -12.91 -9.64
CA GLY A 111 7.29 -13.58 -10.53
C GLY A 111 8.13 -12.58 -11.31
N SER A 112 7.54 -11.54 -11.90
CA SER A 112 8.30 -10.52 -12.63
C SER A 112 9.22 -9.68 -11.73
N LEU A 113 8.85 -9.47 -10.47
CA LEU A 113 9.61 -8.64 -9.53
C LEU A 113 10.78 -9.41 -8.89
N LEU A 114 10.62 -10.72 -8.67
CA LEU A 114 11.68 -11.61 -8.16
C LEU A 114 12.61 -12.14 -9.24
N MET A 115 12.09 -12.39 -10.44
CA MET A 115 12.84 -12.97 -11.56
C MET A 115 13.53 -11.91 -12.42
N SER A 116 13.28 -10.62 -12.14
CA SER A 116 14.13 -9.52 -12.59
C SER A 116 15.36 -9.42 -11.68
N LYS A 117 16.33 -10.30 -11.90
CA LYS A 117 17.70 -10.10 -11.45
C LYS A 117 18.61 -9.97 -12.67
#